data_AF-A0A3P5Y8T2-F1
#
_entry.id   AF-A0A3P5Y8T2-F1
#
_cell.length_a   1.000
_cell.length_b   1.000
_cell.length_c   1.000
_cell.angle_alpha   90.00
_cell.angle_beta   90.00
_cell.angle_gamma   90.00
#
_symmetry.space_group_name_H-M   'P 1'
#
loop_
_entity.id
_entity.type
_entity.pdbx_description
1 polymer ?
#
loop_
_entity_poly.entity_id
_entity_poly.type
_entity_poly.pdbx_seq_one_letter_code
_entity_poly.pdbx_strand_id
1 'polypeptide(L)'
;VRAEAFNVAREELRDVMVQYTSCVDPSESAARKERLRQAEENGKIEELIALMARATFASQSKLRQQNPEPIPTNIPERTSALLRLSSPVPPPNPPGKSPDTSTRRASALLRLGHPP
;
A
#
# COMPACT_ATOMS: atom_id res chain seq x y z
N VAL A 1 15.30 2.15 28.12
CA VAL A 1 15.07 2.78 26.80
C VAL A 1 14.70 1.76 25.73
N ARG A 2 15.55 0.78 25.36
CA ARG A 2 15.21 -0.21 24.31
C ARG A 2 13.96 -1.06 24.60
N ALA A 3 13.84 -1.57 25.83
CA ALA A 3 12.66 -2.34 26.26
C ALA A 3 11.37 -1.48 26.26
N GLU A 4 11.49 -0.20 26.61
CA GLU A 4 10.36 0.72 26.64
C GLU A 4 9.76 0.93 25.24
N ALA A 5 10.59 1.24 24.25
CA ALA A 5 10.08 1.41 22.88
C ALA A 5 9.54 0.12 22.26
N PHE A 6 10.04 -1.04 22.69
CA PHE A 6 9.47 -2.32 22.29
C PHE A 6 8.06 -2.50 22.86
N ASN A 7 7.86 -2.18 24.14
CA ASN A 7 6.54 -2.24 24.77
C ASN A 7 5.57 -1.26 24.12
N VAL A 8 5.99 -0.02 23.87
CA VAL A 8 5.19 0.99 23.18
C VAL A 8 4.78 0.49 21.78
N ALA A 9 5.75 0.01 20.99
CA ALA A 9 5.46 -0.53 19.66
C ALA A 9 4.52 -1.74 19.68
N ARG A 10 4.59 -2.56 20.74
CA ARG A 10 3.68 -3.70 20.93
C ARG A 10 2.26 -3.25 21.19
N GLU A 11 2.06 -2.31 22.11
CA GLU A 11 0.71 -1.81 22.41
C GLU A 11 0.10 -1.06 21.21
N GLU A 12 0.90 -0.23 20.52
CA GLU A 12 0.46 0.43 19.29
C GLU A 12 0.05 -0.57 18.20
N LEU A 13 0.84 -1.62 17.99
CA LEU A 13 0.49 -2.67 17.04
C LEU A 13 -0.81 -3.37 17.44
N ARG A 14 -0.98 -3.66 18.73
CA ARG A 14 -2.18 -4.31 19.26
C ARG A 14 -3.42 -3.48 18.94
N ASP A 15 -3.39 -2.18 19.18
CA ASP A 15 -4.51 -1.28 18.89
C ASP A 15 -4.85 -1.26 17.40
N VAL A 16 -3.84 -1.22 16.53
CA VAL A 16 -4.03 -1.30 15.07
C VAL A 16 -4.60 -2.65 14.65
N MET A 17 -4.15 -3.76 15.24
CA MET A 17 -4.66 -5.10 14.93
C MET A 17 -6.11 -5.31 15.39
N VAL A 18 -6.51 -4.69 16.50
CA VAL A 18 -7.92 -4.64 16.92
C VAL A 18 -8.76 -3.95 15.85
N GLN A 19 -8.35 -2.77 15.38
CA GLN A 19 -9.06 -2.05 14.32
C GLN A 19 -9.08 -2.80 12.98
N TYR A 20 -7.96 -3.44 12.64
CA TYR A 20 -7.85 -4.25 11.44
C TYR A 20 -8.87 -5.39 11.44
N THR A 21 -9.00 -6.11 12.56
CA THR A 21 -9.89 -7.28 12.68
C THR A 21 -11.36 -6.90 12.91
N SER A 22 -11.65 -5.69 13.40
CA SER A 22 -13.02 -5.16 13.58
C SER A 22 -13.62 -4.64 12.27
N CYS A 23 -13.71 -5.50 11.26
CA CYS A 23 -14.44 -5.20 10.02
C CYS A 23 -15.95 -5.42 10.20
N VAL A 24 -16.78 -4.66 9.49
CA VAL A 24 -18.26 -4.77 9.53
C VAL A 24 -18.73 -6.10 8.92
N ASP A 25 -18.03 -6.59 7.89
CA ASP A 25 -18.36 -7.87 7.26
C ASP A 25 -17.84 -9.04 8.13
N PRO A 26 -18.71 -9.98 8.54
CA PRO A 26 -18.31 -11.08 9.43
C PRO A 26 -17.35 -12.05 8.75
N SER A 27 -17.47 -12.28 7.45
CA SER A 27 -16.59 -13.19 6.70
C SER A 27 -15.18 -12.62 6.60
N GLU A 28 -15.04 -11.33 6.29
CA GLU A 28 -13.75 -10.65 6.24
C GLU A 28 -13.15 -10.47 7.64
N SER A 29 -13.95 -10.18 8.67
CA SER A 29 -13.45 -10.15 10.06
C SER A 29 -12.83 -11.50 10.45
N ALA A 30 -13.49 -12.61 10.12
CA ALA A 30 -12.96 -13.95 10.34
C ALA A 30 -11.67 -14.20 9.54
N ALA A 31 -11.64 -13.83 8.26
CA ALA A 31 -10.45 -13.97 7.42
C ALA A 31 -9.25 -13.16 7.97
N ARG A 32 -9.48 -11.93 8.46
CA ARG A 32 -8.43 -11.09 9.06
C ARG A 32 -7.91 -11.64 10.37
N LYS A 33 -8.79 -12.16 11.23
CA LYS A 33 -8.40 -12.83 12.47
C LYS A 33 -7.56 -14.07 12.18
N GLU A 34 -7.91 -14.86 11.17
CA GLU A 34 -7.10 -16.02 10.78
C GLU A 34 -5.73 -15.61 10.22
N ARG A 35 -5.66 -14.57 9.39
CA ARG A 35 -4.36 -14.01 8.95
C ARG A 35 -3.51 -13.54 10.12
N LEU A 36 -4.12 -12.91 11.12
CA LEU A 36 -3.43 -12.48 12.34
C LEU A 36 -2.92 -13.68 13.15
N ARG A 37 -3.76 -14.70 13.39
CA ARG A 37 -3.36 -15.94 14.07
C ARG A 37 -2.17 -16.61 13.39
N GLN A 38 -2.20 -16.71 12.06
CA GLN A 38 -1.09 -17.24 11.28
C GLN A 38 0.17 -16.37 11.38
N ALA A 39 0.03 -15.04 11.42
CA ALA A 39 1.16 -14.15 11.58
C ALA A 39 1.84 -14.31 12.95
N GLU A 40 1.05 -14.48 14.03
CA GLU A 40 1.53 -14.77 15.38
C GLU A 40 2.26 -16.13 15.44
N GLU A 41 1.65 -17.18 14.88
CA GLU A 41 2.27 -18.52 14.85
C GLU A 41 3.61 -18.53 14.09
N ASN A 42 3.72 -17.71 13.06
CA ASN A 42 4.94 -17.55 12.28
C ASN A 42 5.92 -16.52 12.89
N GLY A 43 5.65 -15.94 14.06
CA GLY A 43 6.51 -14.96 14.73
C GLY A 43 6.61 -13.59 14.03
N LYS A 44 5.75 -13.32 13.05
CA LYS A 44 5.80 -12.07 12.25
C LYS A 44 5.39 -10.84 13.06
N ILE A 45 4.57 -11.04 14.09
CA ILE A 45 4.13 -9.96 14.98
C ILE A 45 5.31 -9.44 15.80
N GLU A 46 6.09 -10.33 16.39
CA GLU A 46 7.29 -9.99 17.18
C GLU A 46 8.35 -9.31 16.31
N GLU A 47 8.58 -9.80 15.09
CA GLU A 47 9.50 -9.19 14.13
C GLU A 47 9.06 -7.77 13.75
N LEU A 48 7.77 -7.57 13.52
CA LEU A 48 7.19 -6.26 13.21
C LEU A 48 7.34 -5.31 14.39
N ILE A 49 7.07 -5.74 15.62
CA ILE A 49 7.29 -4.94 16.85
C ILE A 49 8.76 -4.52 16.95
N ALA A 50 9.69 -5.46 16.75
CA ALA A 50 11.11 -5.16 16.78
C ALA A 50 11.51 -4.14 15.70
N LEU A 51 10.93 -4.24 14.51
CA LEU A 51 11.14 -3.28 13.43
C LEU A 51 10.60 -1.89 13.79
N MET A 52 9.39 -1.80 14.31
CA MET A 52 8.77 -0.54 14.73
C MET A 52 9.56 0.12 15.85
N ALA A 53 9.96 -0.64 16.88
CA ALA A 53 10.80 -0.11 17.96
C ALA A 53 12.11 0.49 17.43
N ARG A 54 12.79 -0.19 16.48
CA ARG A 54 14.00 0.34 15.83
C ARG A 54 13.72 1.62 15.02
N ALA A 55 12.62 1.66 14.28
CA ALA A 55 12.24 2.82 13.47
C ALA A 55 11.93 4.05 14.34
N THR A 56 11.26 3.86 15.49
CA THR A 56 11.00 4.90 16.47
C THR A 56 12.30 5.50 17.00
N PHE A 57 13.30 4.67 17.31
CA PHE A 57 14.62 5.16 17.73
C PHE A 57 15.35 5.96 16.64
N ALA A 58 15.35 5.47 15.40
CA ALA A 58 15.99 6.16 14.29
C ALA A 58 15.32 7.51 13.97
N SER A 59 14.01 7.62 14.22
CA SER A 59 13.25 8.86 14.02
C SER A 59 13.54 9.87 15.14
N GLN A 60 13.61 9.40 16.39
CA GLN A 60 13.98 10.24 17.54
C GLN A 60 15.42 10.76 17.44
N SER A 61 16.37 9.95 16.95
CA SER A 61 17.75 10.40 16.76
C SER A 61 17.87 11.47 15.67
N LYS A 62 17.12 11.34 14.56
CA LYS A 62 17.05 12.36 13.50
C LYS A 62 16.44 13.66 14.00
N LEU A 63 15.29 13.61 14.70
CA LEU A 63 14.66 14.81 15.28
C LEU A 63 15.59 15.52 16.28
N ARG A 64 16.36 14.77 17.06
CA ARG A 64 17.31 15.33 18.03
C ARG A 64 18.58 15.91 17.38
N GLN A 65 18.89 15.54 16.14
CA GLN A 65 20.01 16.08 15.34
C GLN A 65 19.60 17.24 14.43
N GLN A 66 18.29 17.55 14.32
CA GLN A 66 17.83 18.75 13.64
C GLN A 66 18.07 20.00 14.50
N ASN A 67 19.29 20.54 14.43
CA ASN A 67 19.47 22.00 14.42
C ASN A 67 18.55 22.54 13.30
N PRO A 68 17.75 23.60 13.48
CA PRO A 68 16.87 24.10 12.42
C PRO A 68 17.71 24.61 11.24
N GLU A 69 18.02 23.72 10.30
CA GLU A 69 18.53 24.09 8.99
C GLU A 69 17.37 24.71 8.20
N PRO A 70 17.56 25.87 7.54
CA PRO A 70 16.51 26.49 6.76
C PRO A 70 16.10 25.57 5.60
N ILE A 71 14.80 25.25 5.54
CA ILE A 71 14.18 24.43 4.50
C ILE A 71 14.52 25.05 3.12
N PRO A 72 15.17 24.32 2.20
CA PRO A 72 15.30 24.78 0.82
C PRO A 72 13.92 24.79 0.16
N THR A 73 13.43 25.97 -0.17
CA THR A 73 12.12 26.28 -0.77
C THR A 73 11.95 25.78 -2.22
N ASN A 74 12.64 24.72 -2.62
CA ASN A 74 12.55 24.16 -3.97
C ASN A 74 11.82 22.81 -3.94
N ILE A 75 10.51 22.86 -3.69
CA ILE A 75 9.63 21.73 -3.98
C ILE A 75 9.42 21.76 -5.50
N PRO A 76 9.81 20.73 -6.28
CA PRO A 76 9.46 20.68 -7.68
C PRO A 76 7.93 20.62 -7.78
N GLU A 77 7.37 21.59 -8.49
CA GLU A 77 5.93 21.78 -8.68
C GLU A 77 5.29 20.46 -9.17
N ARG A 78 4.48 19.82 -8.33
CA ARG A 78 3.71 18.65 -8.73
C ARG A 78 2.49 19.11 -9.51
N THR A 79 2.42 18.76 -10.78
CA THR A 79 1.23 18.99 -11.60
C THR A 79 0.01 18.27 -11.00
N SER A 80 -1.07 19.03 -10.82
CA SER A 80 -2.35 18.55 -10.27
C SER A 80 -2.86 17.33 -11.04
N ALA A 81 -3.42 16.36 -10.32
CA ALA A 81 -4.02 15.15 -10.90
C ALA A 81 -5.16 15.48 -11.90
N LEU A 82 -5.85 16.62 -11.72
CA LEU A 82 -6.88 17.08 -12.63
C LEU A 82 -6.33 17.43 -14.03
N LEU A 83 -5.11 17.98 -14.11
CA LEU A 83 -4.46 18.31 -15.37
C LEU A 83 -4.02 17.06 -16.15
N ARG A 84 -3.87 15.92 -15.47
CA ARG A 84 -3.56 14.64 -16.10
C ARG A 84 -4.77 13.99 -16.78
N LEU A 85 -5.99 14.37 -16.40
CA LEU A 85 -7.24 13.76 -16.88
C LEU A 85 -7.84 14.46 -18.09
N SER A 86 -7.35 15.64 -18.48
CA SER A 86 -7.77 16.29 -19.72
C SER A 86 -6.94 15.78 -20.89
N SER A 87 -7.38 14.70 -21.54
CA SER A 87 -6.98 14.41 -22.91
C SER A 87 -8.19 14.64 -23.83
N PRO A 88 -7.99 15.29 -24.98
CA PRO A 88 -9.07 15.82 -25.79
C PRO A 88 -9.77 14.70 -26.56
N VAL A 89 -11.07 14.89 -26.78
CA VAL A 89 -11.90 14.13 -27.72
C VAL A 89 -11.15 13.99 -29.06
N PRO A 90 -10.97 12.77 -29.60
CA PRO A 90 -10.42 12.63 -30.95
C PRO A 90 -11.44 13.17 -31.97
N PRO A 91 -11.00 13.89 -33.02
CA PRO A 91 -11.89 14.40 -34.06
C PRO A 91 -12.59 13.24 -34.82
N PRO A 92 -13.76 13.47 -35.42
CA PRO A 92 -14.44 12.46 -36.21
C PRO A 92 -13.64 12.20 -37.49
N ASN A 93 -13.18 10.96 -37.68
CA ASN A 93 -12.45 10.54 -38.88
C ASN A 93 -13.36 10.61 -40.14
N PRO A 94 -12.88 11.12 -41.29
CA PRO A 94 -13.53 10.91 -42.59
C PRO A 94 -13.33 9.46 -43.10
N PRO A 95 -14.14 8.98 -44.05
CA PRO A 95 -14.31 7.55 -44.30
C PRO A 95 -13.16 6.98 -45.14
N GLY A 96 -12.67 5.82 -44.72
CA GLY A 96 -11.94 4.89 -45.59
C GLY A 96 -10.43 4.86 -45.43
N LYS A 97 -9.95 3.98 -44.54
CA LYS A 97 -8.90 2.97 -44.79
C LYS A 97 -8.54 2.30 -43.46
N SER A 98 -8.81 1.00 -43.36
CA SER A 98 -8.22 0.12 -42.36
C SER A 98 -6.69 0.06 -42.57
N PRO A 99 -5.92 -0.08 -41.48
CA PRO A 99 -5.30 -1.38 -41.26
C PRO A 99 -5.28 -1.83 -39.80
N ASP A 100 -5.32 -3.14 -39.65
CA ASP A 100 -5.24 -3.92 -38.42
C ASP A 100 -4.06 -3.56 -37.50
N THR A 101 -4.33 -3.40 -36.21
CA THR A 101 -3.44 -3.82 -35.12
C THR A 101 -4.24 -4.23 -33.88
N SER A 102 -4.37 -5.56 -33.72
CA SER A 102 -4.21 -6.35 -32.48
C SER A 102 -4.17 -5.53 -31.16
N THR A 103 -5.06 -5.69 -30.18
CA THR A 103 -5.31 -6.93 -29.43
C THR A 103 -6.65 -6.80 -28.70
N ARG A 104 -7.67 -7.51 -29.20
CA ARG A 104 -8.97 -7.65 -28.53
C ARG A 104 -8.75 -8.54 -27.30
N ARG A 105 -8.94 -8.02 -26.08
CA ARG A 105 -8.89 -8.84 -24.85
C ARG A 105 -9.95 -9.93 -24.95
N ALA A 106 -9.54 -11.18 -25.20
CA ALA A 106 -10.43 -12.32 -25.23
C ALA A 106 -10.99 -12.60 -23.82
N SER A 107 -12.28 -12.90 -23.73
CA SER A 107 -12.99 -13.20 -22.49
C SER A 107 -12.48 -14.51 -21.86
N ALA A 108 -12.42 -14.55 -20.52
CA ALA A 108 -11.80 -15.62 -19.74
C ALA A 108 -12.35 -17.04 -20.02
N LEU A 109 -13.59 -17.17 -20.50
CA LEU A 109 -14.21 -18.45 -20.88
C LEU A 109 -13.48 -19.21 -21.99
N LEU A 110 -12.63 -18.56 -22.79
CA LEU A 110 -11.89 -19.18 -23.89
C LEU A 110 -10.47 -19.61 -23.51
N ARG A 111 -10.08 -19.53 -22.23
CA ARG A 111 -8.69 -19.76 -21.77
C ARG A 111 -8.37 -21.16 -21.24
N LEU A 112 -9.34 -22.06 -21.09
CA LEU A 112 -9.05 -23.42 -20.62
C LEU A 112 -8.80 -24.36 -21.81
N GLY A 113 -7.52 -24.69 -22.05
CA GLY A 113 -7.13 -25.76 -22.98
C GLY A 113 -7.41 -27.13 -22.37
N HIS A 114 -7.79 -28.09 -23.23
CA HIS A 114 -7.90 -29.50 -22.86
C HIS A 114 -6.50 -30.12 -22.76
N PRO A 115 -6.21 -30.99 -21.77
CA PRO A 115 -4.94 -31.70 -21.67
C PRO A 115 -4.85 -32.86 -22.67
N PRO A 116 -3.63 -33.32 -23.03
CA PRO A 116 -3.39 -34.44 -23.94
C PRO A 116 -3.79 -35.80 -23.37
#